data_AF-A0A7S2V6K2-F1
#
_entry.id   AF-A0A7S2V6K2-F1
#
_cell.length_a   1.000
_cell.length_b   1.000
_cell.length_c   1.000
_cell.angle_alpha   90.00
_cell.angle_beta   90.00
_cell.angle_gamma   90.00
#
_symmetry.space_group_name_H-M   'P 1'
#
loop_
_entity.id
_entity.type
_entity.pdbx_description
1 polymer ?
#
loop_
_entity_poly.entity_id
_entity_poly.type
_entity_poly.pdbx_seq_one_letter_code
_entity_poly.pdbx_strand_id
1 'polypeptide(L)'
;HPQVVAGPGAGGGAMSGSALRRGKWTPEEEAYATRLIQEFKSGLLPLADGTTLRTFLSKLLNCEPMRISKKFVGSNCIGKQVFRRRQADMDRLTPVEIDRSRQELAELERRFLERVAQTA
;
A
#
# COMPACT_ATOMS: atom_id res chain seq x y z
N HIS A 1 -35.07 -29.83 -11.15
CA HIS A 1 -33.62 -29.88 -11.47
C HIS A 1 -33.43 -29.37 -12.89
N PRO A 2 -32.33 -28.66 -13.24
CA PRO A 2 -31.02 -28.52 -12.56
C PRO A 2 -30.81 -27.08 -12.00
N GLN A 3 -30.11 -26.74 -10.91
CA GLN A 3 -28.82 -27.14 -10.32
C GLN A 3 -27.63 -26.97 -11.29
N VAL A 4 -27.08 -25.75 -11.32
CA VAL A 4 -25.72 -25.49 -11.81
C VAL A 4 -24.84 -25.07 -10.65
N VAL A 5 -23.74 -25.80 -10.51
CA VAL A 5 -22.72 -25.73 -9.48
C VAL A 5 -21.51 -24.96 -10.03
N ALA A 6 -20.96 -24.05 -9.22
CA ALA A 6 -19.59 -23.53 -9.29
C ALA A 6 -19.42 -22.69 -8.00
N GLY A 7 -18.59 -22.98 -7.01
CA GLY A 7 -17.28 -23.63 -6.94
C GLY A 7 -16.44 -22.70 -6.03
N PRO A 8 -15.92 -23.14 -4.87
CA PRO A 8 -15.13 -22.27 -4.00
C PRO A 8 -13.69 -22.23 -4.53
N GLY A 9 -13.17 -21.05 -4.86
CA GLY A 9 -11.84 -20.91 -5.45
C GLY A 9 -11.10 -19.66 -4.97
N ALA A 10 -9.86 -19.89 -4.53
CA ALA A 10 -8.81 -18.97 -4.04
C ALA A 10 -8.93 -18.61 -2.54
N GLY A 11 -8.14 -19.15 -1.61
CA GLY A 11 -6.88 -19.91 -1.75
C GLY A 11 -5.68 -19.00 -2.09
N GLY A 12 -4.87 -18.65 -1.09
CA GLY A 12 -3.51 -18.09 -1.27
C GLY A 12 -3.42 -16.57 -1.02
N GLY A 13 -2.63 -16.03 -0.09
CA GLY A 13 -1.52 -16.61 0.65
C GLY A 13 -1.31 -15.92 2.00
N ALA A 14 -1.15 -16.75 3.02
CA ALA A 14 -0.45 -16.35 4.24
C ALA A 14 1.03 -16.17 3.87
N MET A 15 1.45 -14.93 3.64
CA MET A 15 2.87 -14.60 3.55
C MET A 15 3.46 -14.64 4.96
N SER A 16 4.18 -15.73 5.23
CA SER A 16 5.43 -15.77 6.00
C SER A 16 5.55 -14.81 7.20
N GLY A 17 5.28 -15.32 8.40
CA GLY A 17 6.24 -15.44 9.52
C GLY A 17 6.99 -14.22 10.08
N SER A 18 6.93 -13.04 9.49
CA SER A 18 7.50 -11.82 10.07
C SER A 18 6.51 -11.27 11.07
N ALA A 19 6.86 -11.19 12.35
CA ALA A 19 6.00 -10.59 13.35
C ALA A 19 5.51 -9.22 12.84
N LEU A 20 4.18 -9.05 12.73
CA LEU A 20 3.58 -7.81 12.26
C LEU A 20 4.16 -6.64 13.06
N ARG A 21 4.46 -5.54 12.36
CA ARG A 21 5.01 -4.33 12.97
C ARG A 21 4.04 -3.80 14.03
N ARG A 22 4.56 -3.68 15.26
CA ARG A 22 3.86 -3.13 16.43
C ARG A 22 4.67 -1.96 16.98
N GLY A 23 4.02 -1.08 17.74
CA GLY A 23 4.67 0.06 18.39
C GLY A 23 4.44 1.41 17.70
N LYS A 24 5.15 2.42 18.21
CA LYS A 24 5.03 3.82 17.81
C LYS A 24 5.44 3.99 16.34
N TRP A 25 4.70 4.84 15.62
CA TRP A 25 5.08 5.26 14.28
C TRP A 25 6.38 6.05 14.35
N THR A 26 7.31 5.72 13.47
CA THR A 26 8.54 6.49 13.30
C THR A 26 8.36 7.50 12.17
N PRO A 27 9.11 8.61 12.16
CA PRO A 27 9.00 9.59 11.09
C PRO A 27 9.29 8.99 9.71
N GLU A 28 10.19 8.01 9.60
CA GLU A 28 10.47 7.28 8.37
C GLU A 28 9.26 6.46 7.89
N GLU A 29 8.58 5.79 8.83
CA GLU A 29 7.38 5.02 8.56
C GLU A 29 6.22 5.92 8.09
N GLU A 30 6.06 7.09 8.72
CA GLU A 30 5.05 8.09 8.33
C GLU A 30 5.35 8.71 6.96
N ALA A 31 6.62 9.04 6.69
CA ALA A 31 7.04 9.59 5.41
C ALA A 31 6.80 8.59 4.27
N TYR A 32 7.18 7.32 4.46
CA TYR A 32 6.93 6.28 3.48
C TYR A 32 5.43 6.07 3.24
N ALA A 33 4.63 5.95 4.30
CA ALA A 33 3.18 5.82 4.19
C ALA A 33 2.52 7.01 3.47
N THR A 34 2.96 8.23 3.77
CA THR A 34 2.41 9.45 3.14
C THR A 34 2.68 9.49 1.66
N ARG A 35 3.90 9.15 1.22
CA ARG A 35 4.24 9.06 -0.21
C ARG A 35 3.43 7.97 -0.91
N LEU A 36 3.26 6.80 -0.28
CA LEU A 36 2.41 5.73 -0.82
C LEU A 36 0.95 6.17 -0.99
N ILE A 37 0.40 6.96 -0.06
CA ILE A 37 -0.95 7.51 -0.17
C ILE A 37 -1.06 8.46 -1.37
N GLN A 38 -0.05 9.29 -1.62
CA GLN A 38 -0.02 10.20 -2.77
C GLN A 38 0.00 9.42 -4.09
N GLU A 39 0.89 8.43 -4.20
CA GLU A 39 1.00 7.60 -5.41
C GLU A 39 -0.25 6.74 -5.65
N PHE A 40 -0.90 6.30 -4.58
CA PHE A 40 -2.17 5.61 -4.67
C PHE A 40 -3.29 6.54 -5.19
N LYS A 41 -3.32 7.80 -4.73
CA LYS A 41 -4.32 8.79 -5.15
C LYS A 41 -4.06 9.32 -6.56
N SER A 42 -2.81 9.37 -7.01
CA SER A 42 -2.45 9.75 -8.37
C SER A 42 -2.86 8.67 -9.39
N GLY A 43 -3.04 7.42 -8.94
CA GLY A 43 -3.47 6.32 -9.80
C GLY A 43 -2.35 5.78 -10.69
N LEU A 44 -1.10 6.11 -10.35
CA LEU A 44 0.11 5.79 -11.12
C LEU A 44 0.78 4.48 -10.67
N LEU A 45 0.31 3.87 -9.59
CA LEU A 45 0.85 2.62 -9.09
C LEU A 45 0.41 1.42 -9.94
N PRO A 46 1.25 0.38 -10.07
CA PRO A 46 0.90 -0.87 -10.74
C PRO A 46 0.02 -1.76 -9.84
N LEU A 47 -1.13 -1.25 -9.40
CA LEU A 47 -2.10 -1.96 -8.57
C LEU A 47 -3.31 -2.40 -9.38
N ALA A 48 -3.95 -3.48 -8.95
CA ALA A 48 -5.23 -3.89 -9.49
C ALA A 48 -6.34 -2.91 -9.05
N ASP A 49 -7.24 -2.57 -9.97
CA ASP A 49 -8.46 -1.84 -9.63
C ASP A 49 -9.26 -2.59 -8.56
N GLY A 50 -9.82 -1.84 -7.61
CA GLY A 50 -10.51 -2.43 -6.46
C GLY A 50 -9.60 -2.64 -5.23
N THR A 51 -8.28 -2.50 -5.35
CA THR A 51 -7.38 -2.54 -4.19
C THR A 51 -7.72 -1.41 -3.24
N THR A 52 -7.94 -1.67 -1.95
CA THR A 52 -8.17 -0.59 -0.98
C THR A 52 -6.85 -0.01 -0.47
N LEU A 53 -6.83 1.30 -0.19
CA LEU A 53 -5.65 1.99 0.35
C LEU A 53 -5.18 1.35 1.67
N ARG A 54 -6.15 0.95 2.50
CA ARG A 54 -5.87 0.24 3.76
C ARG A 54 -5.11 -1.06 3.54
N THR A 55 -5.60 -1.93 2.65
CA THR A 55 -4.96 -3.22 2.35
C THR A 55 -3.60 -3.03 1.70
N PHE A 56 -3.47 -2.03 0.83
CA PHE A 56 -2.21 -1.68 0.18
C PHE A 56 -1.13 -1.29 1.21
N LEU A 57 -1.44 -0.32 2.07
CA LEU A 57 -0.50 0.14 3.11
C LEU A 57 -0.18 -0.96 4.14
N SER A 58 -1.17 -1.76 4.55
CA SER A 58 -0.91 -2.84 5.51
C SER A 58 0.09 -3.87 5.00
N LYS A 59 0.08 -4.15 3.68
CA LYS A 59 1.00 -5.10 3.05
C LYS A 59 2.42 -4.53 3.00
N LEU A 60 2.58 -3.29 2.53
CA LEU A 60 3.90 -2.66 2.39
C LEU A 60 4.56 -2.35 3.73
N LEU A 61 3.79 -1.90 4.71
CA LEU A 61 4.30 -1.60 6.06
C LEU A 61 4.34 -2.83 6.97
N ASN A 62 3.93 -4.00 6.46
CA ASN A 62 3.79 -5.26 7.20
C ASN A 62 3.12 -5.08 8.57
N CYS A 63 1.96 -4.43 8.62
CA CYS A 63 1.25 -4.11 9.86
C CYS A 63 -0.27 -4.31 9.75
N GLU A 64 -0.98 -4.28 10.88
CA GLU A 64 -2.42 -4.54 10.87
C GLU A 64 -3.23 -3.42 10.19
N PRO A 65 -4.26 -3.75 9.39
CA PRO A 65 -5.15 -2.78 8.75
C PRO A 65 -5.80 -1.77 9.72
N MET A 66 -5.99 -2.17 10.98
CA MET A 66 -6.50 -1.30 12.04
C MET A 66 -5.49 -0.21 12.44
N ARG A 67 -4.18 -0.50 12.40
CA ARG A 67 -3.13 0.48 12.72
C ARG A 67 -3.11 1.60 11.70
N ILE A 68 -3.23 1.25 10.42
CA ILE A 68 -3.39 2.21 9.32
C ILE A 68 -4.64 3.05 9.55
N SER A 69 -5.78 2.40 9.84
CA SER A 69 -7.05 3.10 10.08
C SER A 69 -6.95 4.09 11.24
N LYS A 70 -6.34 3.71 12.37
CA LYS A 70 -6.18 4.58 13.54
C LYS A 70 -5.25 5.75 13.27
N LYS A 71 -4.12 5.53 12.59
CA LYS A 71 -3.12 6.58 12.35
C LYS A 71 -3.62 7.65 11.38
N PHE A 72 -4.30 7.23 10.32
CA PHE A 72 -4.77 8.13 9.26
C PHE A 72 -6.28 8.39 9.34
N VAL A 73 -6.84 8.38 10.56
CA VAL A 73 -8.21 8.86 10.81
C VAL A 73 -8.28 10.35 10.46
N GLY A 74 -9.29 10.75 9.71
CA GLY A 74 -9.56 12.16 9.38
C GLY A 74 -8.95 12.67 8.06
N SER A 75 -7.86 12.10 7.55
CA SER A 75 -7.21 12.54 6.30
C SER A 75 -7.93 12.06 5.01
N ASN A 76 -9.27 12.00 5.02
CA ASN A 76 -10.16 11.59 3.92
C ASN A 76 -10.46 10.07 3.83
N CYS A 77 -10.99 9.48 4.91
CA CYS A 77 -11.60 8.12 4.94
C CYS A 77 -10.83 7.04 4.15
N ILE A 78 -9.55 6.85 4.47
CA ILE A 78 -8.66 5.87 3.82
C ILE A 78 -9.24 4.44 3.74
N GLY A 79 -10.12 4.05 4.68
CA GLY A 79 -10.77 2.75 4.69
C GLY A 79 -11.79 2.53 3.58
N LYS A 80 -12.26 3.61 2.93
CA LYS A 80 -13.17 3.58 1.78
C LYS A 80 -12.48 3.94 0.47
N GLN A 81 -11.20 4.31 0.53
CA GLN A 81 -10.44 4.67 -0.66
C GLN A 81 -10.05 3.41 -1.42
N VAL A 82 -10.48 3.37 -2.67
CA VAL A 82 -10.23 2.27 -3.59
C VAL A 82 -9.35 2.80 -4.71
N PHE A 83 -8.37 2.00 -5.11
CA PHE A 83 -7.47 2.32 -6.19
C PHE A 83 -8.29 2.37 -7.49
N ARG A 84 -8.08 3.45 -8.24
CA ARG A 84 -8.55 3.58 -9.62
C ARG A 84 -7.36 3.94 -10.46
N ARG A 85 -7.04 3.07 -11.40
CA ARG A 85 -5.92 3.29 -12.32
C ARG A 85 -6.21 4.49 -13.20
N ARG A 86 -5.26 5.42 -13.31
CA ARG A 86 -5.40 6.63 -14.13
C ARG A 86 -4.48 6.54 -15.35
N GLN A 87 -4.91 5.73 -16.32
CA GLN A 87 -4.09 5.38 -17.48
C GLN A 87 -3.65 6.61 -18.30
N ALA A 88 -4.53 7.61 -18.46
CA ALA A 88 -4.22 8.83 -19.20
C ALA A 88 -3.12 9.68 -18.53
N ASP A 89 -3.03 9.68 -17.21
CA ASP A 89 -2.01 10.42 -16.47
C ASP A 89 -0.69 9.63 -16.43
N MET A 90 -0.75 8.30 -16.39
CA MET A 90 0.41 7.43 -16.58
C MET A 90 1.07 7.65 -17.95
N ASP A 91 0.27 7.78 -19.01
CA ASP A 91 0.75 7.99 -20.39
C ASP A 91 1.42 9.36 -20.57
N ARG A 92 1.00 10.35 -19.79
CA ARG A 92 1.56 11.70 -19.77
C ARG A 92 2.86 11.82 -18.99
N LEU A 93 3.20 10.82 -18.16
CA LEU A 93 4.39 10.87 -17.32
C LEU A 93 5.61 10.51 -18.14
N THR A 94 6.62 11.39 -18.11
CA THR A 94 7.87 11.10 -18.80
C THR A 94 8.62 9.95 -18.10
N PRO A 95 9.46 9.19 -18.82
CA PRO A 95 10.29 8.15 -18.21
C PRO A 95 11.15 8.68 -17.04
N VAL A 96 11.59 9.93 -17.11
CA VAL A 96 12.37 10.60 -16.07
C VAL A 96 11.55 10.86 -14.81
N GLU A 97 10.29 11.26 -14.95
CA GLU A 97 9.39 11.45 -13.80
C GLU A 97 9.01 10.12 -13.15
N ILE A 98 8.77 9.08 -13.96
CA ILE A 98 8.52 7.73 -13.45
C ILE A 98 9.74 7.24 -12.66
N ASP A 99 10.94 7.39 -13.23
CA ASP A 99 12.18 6.97 -12.58
C ASP A 99 12.43 7.74 -11.29
N ARG A 100 12.26 9.08 -11.31
CA ARG A 100 12.36 9.91 -10.11
C ARG A 100 11.40 9.45 -9.02
N SER A 101 10.12 9.23 -9.35
CA SER A 101 9.16 8.79 -8.34
C SER A 101 9.51 7.43 -7.74
N ARG A 102 10.00 6.50 -8.58
CA ARG A 102 10.49 5.19 -8.13
C ARG A 102 11.72 5.30 -7.23
N GLN A 103 12.67 6.15 -7.58
CA GLN A 103 13.88 6.40 -6.77
C GLN A 103 13.50 6.98 -5.40
N GLU A 104 12.61 7.97 -5.36
CA GLU A 104 12.15 8.57 -4.10
C GLU A 104 11.41 7.55 -3.23
N LEU A 105 10.53 6.73 -3.82
CA LEU A 105 9.85 5.64 -3.11
C LEU A 105 10.85 4.62 -2.55
N ALA A 106 11.84 4.22 -3.36
CA ALA A 106 12.87 3.27 -2.96
C ALA A 106 13.74 3.81 -1.81
N GLU A 107 14.07 5.10 -1.82
CA GLU A 107 14.81 5.73 -0.72
C GLU A 107 14.00 5.72 0.59
N LEU A 108 12.72 6.10 0.52
CA LEU A 108 11.83 6.09 1.67
C LEU A 108 11.63 4.68 2.22
N GLU A 109 11.46 3.69 1.34
CA GLU A 109 11.36 2.28 1.71
C GLU A 109 12.64 1.80 2.40
N ARG A 110 13.82 2.12 1.84
CA ARG A 110 15.11 1.78 2.45
C ARG A 110 15.22 2.32 3.87
N ARG A 111 14.92 3.61 4.05
CA ARG A 111 14.95 4.27 5.37
C ARG A 111 13.96 3.66 6.35
N PHE A 112 12.76 3.32 5.88
CA PHE A 112 11.77 2.61 6.67
C PHE A 112 12.29 1.24 7.12
N LEU A 113 12.82 0.42 6.20
CA LEU A 113 13.34 -0.91 6.52
C LEU A 113 14.54 -0.87 7.47
N GLU A 114 15.46 0.08 7.28
CA GLU A 114 16.57 0.32 8.21
C GLU A 114 16.07 0.66 9.61
N ARG A 115 15.06 1.53 9.69
CA ARG A 115 14.46 1.94 10.97
C ARG A 115 13.69 0.79 11.63
N VAL A 116 13.01 -0.03 10.84
CA VAL A 116 12.32 -1.26 11.28
C VAL A 116 13.34 -2.23 11.86
N ALA A 117 14.45 -2.49 11.18
CA ALA A 117 15.50 -3.37 11.66
C ALA A 117 16.09 -2.92 13.00
N GLN A 118 16.17 -1.60 13.25
CA GLN A 118 16.63 -1.04 14.53
C GLN A 118 15.56 -1.06 15.64
N THR A 119 14.29 -1.35 15.34
CA THR A 119 13.18 -1.38 16.34
C THR A 119 12.45 -2.72 16.44
N ALA A 120 12.84 -3.70 15.64
CA ALA A 120 12.33 -5.08 15.70
C ALA A 120 13.11 -5.87 16.75
#